data_AF-A0A9W3DAF8-F1
#
_entry.id   AF-A0A9W3DAF8-F1
#
_cell.length_a   1.000
_cell.length_b   1.000
_cell.length_c   1.000
_cell.angle_alpha   90.00
_cell.angle_beta   90.00
_cell.angle_gamma   90.00
#
_symmetry.space_group_name_H-M   'P 1'
#
loop_
_entity.id
_entity.type
_entity.pdbx_description
1 polymer ?
#
loop_
_entity_poly.entity_id
_entity_poly.type
_entity_poly.pdbx_seq_one_letter_code
_entity_poly.pdbx_strand_id
1 'polypeptide(L)'
;MERVYTFTFSTRNFKKAASLFVDSISTFTMYEILLYETFIFYTVLSSIITLDRVSLKQKVVDAPEILTVLGKIPFLSEFLNSLYECQYKAFFSAFAGMAEQIKFDRYLNPHFRFYMREVRTVVYSQFVESYKSVMVDAMANAFGVSVDFIDQELSRFIAAGKLHCKIGKVAGVLETNRPDAKNALYKATIKQGDFLLNRIQKLFRVIDL
;
A
#
# COMPACT_ATOMS: atom_id res chain seq x y z
N MET A 1 11.37 7.29 21.93
CA MET A 1 10.54 6.53 20.97
C MET A 1 9.97 7.41 19.86
N GLU A 2 9.65 8.68 20.14
CA GLU A 2 8.90 9.59 19.24
C GLU A 2 9.61 9.96 17.92
N ARG A 3 10.94 10.15 17.94
CA ARG A 3 11.74 10.35 16.71
C ARG A 3 11.75 9.12 15.80
N VAL A 4 11.43 7.93 16.32
CA VAL A 4 11.45 6.68 15.53
C VAL A 4 10.23 6.60 14.61
N TYR A 5 9.07 7.14 15.00
CA TYR A 5 7.86 7.14 14.18
C TYR A 5 8.02 8.00 12.92
N THR A 6 8.40 9.26 13.11
CA THR A 6 8.63 10.20 12.00
C THR A 6 9.83 9.76 11.15
N PHE A 7 10.86 9.17 11.75
CA PHE A 7 12.02 8.65 11.02
C PHE A 7 11.71 7.39 10.21
N THR A 8 10.95 6.43 10.74
CA THR A 8 10.56 5.21 10.00
C THR A 8 9.62 5.54 8.84
N PHE A 9 8.74 6.51 9.02
CA PHE A 9 7.89 7.06 7.96
C PHE A 9 8.70 7.81 6.89
N SER A 10 9.70 8.60 7.31
CA SER A 10 10.63 9.31 6.43
C SER A 10 11.64 8.41 5.71
N THR A 11 11.91 7.20 6.21
CA THR A 11 12.84 6.24 5.58
C THR A 11 12.13 5.19 4.71
N ARG A 12 10.86 5.43 4.35
CA ARG A 12 9.99 4.54 3.54
C ARG A 12 9.68 3.19 4.16
N ASN A 13 9.95 2.98 5.46
CA ASN A 13 9.65 1.72 6.12
C ASN A 13 8.22 1.71 6.67
N PHE A 14 7.25 1.72 5.76
CA PHE A 14 5.83 1.80 6.12
C PHE A 14 5.37 0.62 6.98
N LYS A 15 5.93 -0.58 6.78
CA LYS A 15 5.54 -1.78 7.53
C LYS A 15 5.82 -1.66 9.03
N LYS A 16 7.00 -1.17 9.39
CA LYS A 16 7.35 -0.90 10.80
C LYS A 16 6.61 0.33 11.33
N ALA A 17 6.44 1.35 10.49
CA ALA A 17 5.73 2.55 10.87
C ALA A 17 4.27 2.24 11.24
N ALA A 18 3.55 1.46 10.43
CA ALA A 18 2.16 1.11 10.67
C ALA A 18 1.95 0.34 11.97
N SER A 19 2.79 -0.66 12.28
CA SER A 19 2.68 -1.40 13.54
C SER A 19 2.88 -0.47 14.74
N LEU A 20 3.90 0.37 14.69
CA LEU A 20 4.19 1.32 15.76
C LEU A 20 3.05 2.33 15.92
N PHE A 21 2.55 2.90 14.81
CA PHE A 21 1.47 3.88 14.83
C PHE A 21 0.18 3.31 15.40
N VAL A 22 -0.22 2.10 15.00
CA VAL A 22 -1.42 1.44 15.51
C VAL A 22 -1.31 1.15 17.01
N ASP A 23 -0.15 0.70 17.48
CA ASP A 23 0.03 0.40 18.92
C ASP A 23 0.04 1.67 19.79
N SER A 24 0.32 2.84 19.17
CA SER A 24 0.48 4.11 19.89
C SER A 24 -0.76 5.02 19.85
N ILE A 25 -1.87 4.58 19.24
CA ILE A 25 -3.11 5.39 19.18
C ILE A 25 -3.69 5.61 20.58
N SER A 26 -3.72 4.56 21.40
CA SER A 26 -4.30 4.56 22.75
C SER A 26 -3.47 5.32 23.79
N THR A 27 -2.19 5.56 23.51
CA THR A 27 -1.24 6.19 24.45
C THR A 27 -0.72 7.52 23.93
N PHE A 28 -1.39 8.12 22.93
CA PHE A 28 -0.94 9.35 22.32
C PHE A 28 -1.02 10.54 23.30
N THR A 29 0.14 11.06 23.68
CA THR A 29 0.28 12.24 24.57
C THR A 29 1.14 13.34 23.95
N MET A 30 1.48 13.22 22.68
CA MET A 30 2.59 13.93 22.05
C MET A 30 2.12 15.12 21.20
N TYR A 31 1.63 16.17 21.87
CA TYR A 31 1.12 17.38 21.22
C TYR A 31 2.21 18.34 20.71
N GLU A 32 3.48 18.12 21.08
CA GLU A 32 4.60 19.01 20.74
C GLU A 32 5.10 18.84 19.30
N ILE A 33 4.99 17.64 18.71
CA ILE A 33 5.49 17.35 17.36
C ILE A 33 4.35 17.24 16.34
N LEU A 34 3.20 16.66 16.72
CA LEU A 34 2.06 16.46 15.82
C LEU A 34 0.74 16.73 16.55
N LEU A 35 -0.22 17.34 15.85
CA LEU A 35 -1.60 17.27 16.32
C LEU A 35 -2.13 15.84 16.20
N TYR A 36 -3.04 15.48 17.11
CA TYR A 36 -3.69 14.17 17.12
C TYR A 36 -4.37 13.84 15.79
N GLU A 37 -4.94 14.84 15.11
CA GLU A 37 -5.57 14.68 13.80
C GLU A 37 -4.56 14.26 12.72
N THR A 38 -3.39 14.90 12.69
CA THR A 38 -2.30 14.56 11.76
C THR A 38 -1.70 13.20 12.10
N PHE A 39 -1.63 12.85 13.38
CA PHE A 39 -1.18 11.53 13.81
C PHE A 39 -2.10 10.43 13.29
N ILE A 40 -3.43 10.56 13.49
CA ILE A 40 -4.41 9.60 12.98
C ILE A 40 -4.34 9.51 11.46
N PHE A 41 -4.20 10.64 10.77
CA PHE A 41 -4.02 10.67 9.32
C PHE A 41 -2.85 9.78 8.86
N TYR A 42 -1.67 9.90 9.49
CA TYR A 42 -0.52 9.05 9.15
C TYR A 42 -0.70 7.59 9.52
N THR A 43 -1.38 7.32 10.63
CA THR A 43 -1.72 5.96 11.04
C THR A 43 -2.61 5.28 10.00
N VAL A 44 -3.64 5.96 9.50
CA VAL A 44 -4.52 5.43 8.46
C VAL A 44 -3.75 5.23 7.14
N LEU A 45 -2.98 6.23 6.69
CA LEU A 45 -2.21 6.14 5.44
C LEU A 45 -1.21 4.99 5.44
N SER A 46 -0.47 4.81 6.55
CA SER A 46 0.51 3.72 6.69
C SER A 46 -0.15 2.35 6.82
N SER A 47 -1.29 2.28 7.51
CA SER A 47 -2.06 1.06 7.70
C SER A 47 -2.60 0.52 6.37
N ILE A 48 -3.13 1.38 5.49
CA ILE A 48 -3.68 0.97 4.18
C ILE A 48 -2.64 0.30 3.27
N ILE A 49 -1.38 0.71 3.34
CA ILE A 49 -0.32 0.09 2.51
C ILE A 49 0.10 -1.29 3.05
N THR A 50 -0.02 -1.51 4.36
CA THR A 50 0.74 -2.56 5.04
C THR A 50 -0.12 -3.67 5.63
N LEU A 51 -1.32 -3.34 6.10
CA LEU A 51 -2.22 -4.28 6.74
C LEU A 51 -3.06 -4.99 5.69
N ASP A 52 -3.30 -6.27 5.93
CA ASP A 52 -4.29 -7.06 5.23
C ASP A 52 -5.71 -6.62 5.61
N ARG A 53 -6.70 -6.95 4.77
CA ARG A 53 -8.10 -6.51 4.93
C ARG A 53 -8.70 -6.88 6.28
N VAL A 54 -8.33 -8.03 6.86
CA VAL A 54 -8.85 -8.49 8.15
C VAL A 54 -8.27 -7.65 9.29
N SER A 55 -6.94 -7.49 9.32
CA SER A 55 -6.28 -6.64 10.30
C SER A 55 -6.68 -5.19 10.20
N LEU A 56 -6.88 -4.67 8.98
CA LEU A 56 -7.29 -3.28 8.74
C LEU A 56 -8.68 -3.01 9.32
N LYS A 57 -9.61 -3.95 9.20
CA LYS A 57 -10.93 -3.82 9.82
C LYS A 57 -10.82 -3.72 11.34
N GLN A 58 -10.18 -4.71 11.95
CA GLN A 58 -10.10 -4.81 13.41
C GLN A 58 -9.34 -3.64 14.05
N LYS A 59 -8.25 -3.19 13.42
CA LYS A 59 -7.34 -2.20 14.02
C LYS A 59 -7.63 -0.76 13.62
N VAL A 60 -8.33 -0.54 12.52
CA VAL A 60 -8.50 0.82 11.96
C VAL A 60 -9.97 1.18 11.74
N VAL A 61 -10.76 0.31 11.10
CA VAL A 61 -12.17 0.58 10.79
C VAL A 61 -13.02 0.57 12.06
N ASP A 62 -12.85 -0.46 12.89
CA ASP A 62 -13.65 -0.65 14.11
C ASP A 62 -13.06 0.10 15.33
N ALA A 63 -11.93 0.81 15.15
CA ALA A 63 -11.25 1.52 16.22
C ALA A 63 -12.00 2.82 16.59
N PRO A 64 -12.55 2.94 17.82
CA PRO A 64 -13.38 4.08 18.20
C PRO A 64 -12.59 5.40 18.20
N GLU A 65 -11.32 5.35 18.60
CA GLU A 65 -10.39 6.48 18.61
C GLU A 65 -10.29 7.12 17.22
N ILE A 66 -10.20 6.30 16.17
CA ILE A 66 -10.08 6.76 14.79
C ILE A 66 -11.43 7.26 14.28
N LEU A 67 -12.54 6.57 14.58
CA LEU A 67 -13.90 6.97 14.19
C LEU A 67 -14.28 8.37 14.69
N THR A 68 -13.86 8.75 15.90
CA THR A 68 -14.16 10.09 16.43
C THR A 68 -13.47 11.23 15.69
N VAL A 69 -12.30 10.97 15.10
CA VAL A 69 -11.49 11.99 14.40
C VAL A 69 -11.69 11.93 12.89
N LEU A 70 -12.12 10.79 12.34
CA LEU A 70 -12.42 10.60 10.93
C LEU A 70 -13.43 11.61 10.39
N GLY A 71 -14.39 12.05 11.21
CA GLY A 71 -15.38 13.06 10.82
C GLY A 71 -14.82 14.48 10.67
N LYS A 72 -13.64 14.76 11.23
CA LYS A 72 -12.99 16.09 11.18
C LYS A 72 -12.11 16.27 9.95
N ILE A 73 -11.57 15.17 9.43
CA ILE A 73 -10.63 15.19 8.29
C ILE A 73 -11.43 14.92 7.01
N PRO A 74 -11.47 15.87 6.05
CA PRO A 74 -12.21 15.67 4.81
C PRO A 74 -11.59 14.53 4.00
N PHE A 75 -12.43 13.76 3.31
CA PHE A 75 -12.09 12.63 2.43
C PHE A 75 -11.50 11.37 3.08
N LEU A 76 -11.01 11.42 4.32
CA LEU A 76 -10.38 10.26 4.98
C LEU A 76 -11.37 9.13 5.29
N SER A 77 -12.58 9.48 5.73
CA SER A 77 -13.65 8.53 6.03
C SER A 77 -14.14 7.80 4.79
N GLU A 78 -14.41 8.55 3.72
CA GLU A 78 -14.81 8.00 2.44
C GLU A 78 -13.71 7.12 1.84
N PHE A 79 -12.44 7.53 1.95
CA PHE A 79 -11.29 6.74 1.48
C PHE A 79 -11.17 5.37 2.18
N LEU A 80 -11.34 5.33 3.50
CA LEU A 80 -11.22 4.10 4.28
C LEU A 80 -12.43 3.17 4.07
N ASN A 81 -13.65 3.72 4.14
CA ASN A 81 -14.88 2.95 3.99
C ASN A 81 -15.05 2.44 2.55
N SER A 82 -14.76 3.26 1.54
CA SER A 82 -14.85 2.84 0.13
C SER A 82 -13.90 1.69 -0.22
N LEU A 83 -12.71 1.65 0.37
CA LEU A 83 -11.77 0.53 0.21
C LEU A 83 -12.32 -0.76 0.84
N TYR A 84 -12.96 -0.64 2.00
CA TYR A 84 -13.52 -1.78 2.73
C TYR A 84 -14.80 -2.34 2.06
N GLU A 85 -15.69 -1.45 1.62
CA GLU A 85 -16.94 -1.76 0.90
C GLU A 85 -16.72 -2.14 -0.58
N CYS A 86 -15.47 -2.06 -1.06
CA CYS A 86 -15.08 -2.32 -2.45
C CYS A 86 -15.75 -1.37 -3.48
N GLN A 87 -16.02 -0.12 -3.09
CA GLN A 87 -16.57 0.91 -3.98
C GLN A 87 -15.43 1.72 -4.62
N TYR A 88 -14.87 1.18 -5.70
CA TYR A 88 -13.63 1.74 -6.26
C TYR A 88 -13.77 3.13 -6.91
N LYS A 89 -14.94 3.50 -7.44
CA LYS A 89 -15.15 4.86 -7.98
C LYS A 89 -15.01 5.94 -6.91
N ALA A 90 -15.73 5.76 -5.80
CA ALA A 90 -15.68 6.66 -4.65
C ALA A 90 -14.28 6.68 -4.01
N PHE A 91 -13.60 5.53 -4.01
CA PHE A 91 -12.21 5.45 -3.58
C PHE A 91 -11.29 6.33 -4.42
N PHE A 92 -11.39 6.29 -5.75
CA PHE A 92 -10.53 7.11 -6.62
C PHE A 92 -10.80 8.62 -6.50
N SER A 93 -12.06 9.03 -6.29
CA SER A 93 -12.39 10.44 -6.01
C SER A 93 -11.85 10.91 -4.67
N ALA A 94 -12.05 10.13 -3.59
CA ALA A 94 -11.51 10.44 -2.27
C ALA A 94 -9.97 10.44 -2.28
N PHE A 95 -9.35 9.50 -3.00
CA PHE A 95 -7.91 9.41 -3.16
C PHE A 95 -7.31 10.62 -3.90
N ALA A 96 -8.03 11.17 -4.88
CA ALA A 96 -7.60 12.40 -5.56
C ALA A 96 -7.61 13.60 -4.61
N GLY A 97 -8.63 13.75 -3.76
CA GLY A 97 -8.68 14.79 -2.73
C GLY A 97 -7.58 14.64 -1.67
N MET A 98 -7.34 13.40 -1.23
CA MET A 98 -6.25 13.11 -0.29
C MET A 98 -4.87 13.33 -0.88
N ALA A 99 -4.69 13.08 -2.18
CA ALA A 99 -3.41 13.29 -2.85
C ALA A 99 -2.91 14.74 -2.74
N GLU A 100 -3.80 15.72 -2.79
CA GLU A 100 -3.43 17.12 -2.61
C GLU A 100 -2.88 17.37 -1.21
N GLN A 101 -3.56 16.85 -0.18
CA GLN A 101 -3.09 16.97 1.21
C GLN A 101 -1.72 16.32 1.43
N ILE A 102 -1.49 15.14 0.86
CA ILE A 102 -0.21 14.41 0.96
C ILE A 102 0.91 15.19 0.24
N LYS A 103 0.60 15.93 -0.83
CA LYS A 103 1.58 16.71 -1.58
C LYS A 103 2.07 17.93 -0.81
N PHE A 104 1.20 18.58 -0.04
CA PHE A 104 1.57 19.74 0.79
C PHE A 104 2.27 19.35 2.09
N ASP A 105 2.24 18.08 2.45
CA ASP A 105 2.81 17.61 3.71
C ASP A 105 4.35 17.45 3.64
N ARG A 106 5.04 17.91 4.69
CA ARG A 106 6.50 17.97 4.77
C ARG A 106 7.15 16.58 4.76
N TYR A 107 6.54 15.59 5.41
CA TYR A 107 7.13 14.25 5.55
C TYR A 107 6.82 13.34 4.36
N LEU A 108 5.65 13.47 3.75
CA LEU A 108 5.20 12.61 2.65
C LEU A 108 5.58 13.12 1.25
N ASN A 109 5.78 14.42 1.06
CA ASN A 109 6.07 15.01 -0.25
C ASN A 109 7.26 14.33 -0.98
N PRO A 110 8.43 14.07 -0.35
CA PRO A 110 9.53 13.37 -1.00
C PRO A 110 9.21 11.92 -1.42
N HIS A 111 8.15 11.34 -0.88
CA HIS A 111 7.72 9.95 -1.10
C HIS A 111 6.34 9.85 -1.74
N PHE A 112 5.76 10.97 -2.17
CA PHE A 112 4.42 11.04 -2.74
C PHE A 112 4.21 10.05 -3.90
N ARG A 113 5.15 10.02 -4.86
CA ARG A 113 5.09 9.11 -6.02
C ARG A 113 5.14 7.64 -5.62
N PHE A 114 5.88 7.33 -4.55
CA PHE A 114 5.97 5.98 -4.02
C PHE A 114 4.65 5.60 -3.35
N TYR A 115 4.14 6.45 -2.45
CA TYR A 115 2.87 6.25 -1.78
C TYR A 115 1.73 6.01 -2.77
N MET A 116 1.60 6.87 -3.78
CA MET A 116 0.57 6.71 -4.81
C MET A 116 0.63 5.36 -5.53
N ARG A 117 1.84 4.90 -5.83
CA ARG A 117 2.07 3.64 -6.52
C ARG A 117 1.71 2.45 -5.64
N GLU A 118 2.08 2.47 -4.36
CA GLU A 118 1.75 1.39 -3.42
C GLU A 118 0.24 1.28 -3.21
N VAL A 119 -0.46 2.39 -2.95
CA VAL A 119 -1.91 2.38 -2.73
C VAL A 119 -2.65 1.80 -3.94
N ARG A 120 -2.30 2.21 -5.16
CA ARG A 120 -2.87 1.62 -6.38
C ARG A 120 -2.60 0.13 -6.50
N THR A 121 -1.40 -0.32 -6.13
CA THR A 121 -1.05 -1.75 -6.15
C THR A 121 -1.96 -2.53 -5.21
N VAL A 122 -2.21 -2.04 -4.00
CA VAL A 122 -3.10 -2.69 -3.01
C VAL A 122 -4.53 -2.81 -3.56
N VAL A 123 -5.07 -1.71 -4.09
CA VAL A 123 -6.44 -1.66 -4.62
C VAL A 123 -6.61 -2.61 -5.81
N TYR A 124 -5.67 -2.60 -6.75
CA TYR A 124 -5.71 -3.51 -7.89
C TYR A 124 -5.51 -4.96 -7.46
N SER A 125 -4.62 -5.24 -6.50
CA SER A 125 -4.45 -6.59 -5.96
C SER A 125 -5.74 -7.08 -5.32
N GLN A 126 -6.42 -6.25 -4.52
CA GLN A 126 -7.68 -6.59 -3.88
C GLN A 126 -8.79 -6.90 -4.90
N PHE A 127 -8.92 -6.10 -5.95
CA PHE A 127 -9.90 -6.36 -7.00
C PHE A 127 -9.59 -7.65 -7.74
N VAL A 128 -8.32 -7.89 -8.04
CA VAL A 128 -7.94 -9.02 -8.87
C VAL A 128 -7.93 -10.33 -8.07
N GLU A 129 -7.68 -10.30 -6.76
CA GLU A 129 -7.69 -11.48 -5.89
C GLU A 129 -9.08 -12.15 -5.78
N SER A 130 -10.16 -11.38 -5.88
CA SER A 130 -11.54 -11.90 -5.79
C SER A 130 -11.99 -12.64 -7.05
N TYR A 131 -11.27 -12.51 -8.17
CA TYR A 131 -11.66 -13.12 -9.45
C TYR A 131 -10.54 -13.99 -10.05
N LYS A 132 -10.91 -15.09 -10.70
CA LYS A 132 -9.97 -15.92 -11.46
C LYS A 132 -9.67 -15.32 -12.84
N SER A 133 -10.70 -14.80 -13.49
CA SER A 133 -10.61 -14.11 -14.77
C SER A 133 -11.62 -12.96 -14.82
N VAL A 134 -11.23 -11.82 -15.38
CA VAL A 134 -12.07 -10.62 -15.49
C VAL A 134 -11.83 -9.93 -16.82
N MET A 135 -12.89 -9.39 -17.44
CA MET A 135 -12.74 -8.53 -18.63
C MET A 135 -12.16 -7.17 -18.25
N VAL A 136 -11.20 -6.67 -19.02
CA VAL A 136 -10.56 -5.36 -18.77
C VAL A 136 -11.60 -4.23 -18.76
N ASP A 137 -12.62 -4.32 -19.62
CA ASP A 137 -13.72 -3.34 -19.70
C ASP A 137 -14.56 -3.28 -18.42
N ALA A 138 -14.86 -4.44 -17.83
CA ALA A 138 -15.59 -4.51 -16.57
C ALA A 138 -14.77 -3.92 -15.42
N MET A 139 -13.46 -4.17 -15.41
CA MET A 139 -12.53 -3.56 -14.46
C MET A 139 -12.51 -2.03 -14.63
N ALA A 140 -12.32 -1.53 -15.86
CA ALA A 140 -12.32 -0.11 -16.17
C ALA A 140 -13.62 0.59 -15.71
N ASN A 141 -14.78 -0.05 -15.97
CA ASN A 141 -16.09 0.43 -15.54
C ASN A 141 -16.27 0.45 -14.02
N ALA A 142 -15.72 -0.53 -13.30
CA ALA A 142 -15.76 -0.58 -11.84
C ALA A 142 -14.90 0.52 -11.20
N PHE A 143 -13.76 0.83 -11.82
CA PHE A 143 -12.85 1.90 -11.38
C PHE A 143 -13.27 3.30 -11.86
N GLY A 144 -14.10 3.39 -12.91
CA GLY A 144 -14.51 4.66 -13.51
C GLY A 144 -13.41 5.33 -14.34
N VAL A 145 -12.51 4.54 -14.92
CA VAL A 145 -11.37 5.02 -15.73
C VAL A 145 -11.41 4.40 -17.13
N SER A 146 -10.60 4.92 -18.05
CA SER A 146 -10.51 4.36 -19.40
C SER A 146 -9.75 3.04 -19.44
N VAL A 147 -10.08 2.22 -20.43
CA VAL A 147 -9.43 0.92 -20.68
C VAL A 147 -7.92 1.10 -20.95
N ASP A 148 -7.56 2.10 -21.75
CA ASP A 148 -6.16 2.42 -22.06
C ASP A 148 -5.35 2.78 -20.81
N PHE A 149 -5.97 3.47 -19.85
CA PHE A 149 -5.32 3.85 -18.61
C PHE A 149 -5.01 2.61 -17.75
N ILE A 150 -5.97 1.70 -17.64
CA ILE A 150 -5.79 0.43 -16.90
C ILE A 150 -4.73 -0.45 -17.57
N ASP A 151 -4.72 -0.56 -18.90
CA ASP A 151 -3.72 -1.36 -19.62
C ASP A 151 -2.29 -0.84 -19.36
N GLN A 152 -2.09 0.49 -19.39
CA GLN A 152 -0.79 1.10 -19.09
C GLN A 152 -0.37 0.95 -17.62
N GLU A 153 -1.29 1.06 -16.67
CA GLU A 153 -0.95 0.88 -15.25
C GLU A 153 -0.66 -0.58 -14.92
N LEU A 154 -1.52 -1.51 -15.33
CA LEU A 154 -1.35 -2.94 -15.06
C LEU A 154 -0.08 -3.48 -15.70
N SER A 155 0.24 -3.10 -16.94
CA SER A 155 1.49 -3.52 -17.60
C SER A 155 2.74 -3.12 -16.81
N ARG A 156 2.78 -1.89 -16.26
CA ARG A 156 3.89 -1.44 -15.40
C ARG A 156 3.98 -2.22 -14.10
N PHE A 157 2.85 -2.52 -13.47
CA PHE A 157 2.81 -3.26 -12.20
C PHE A 157 3.15 -4.74 -12.34
N ILE A 158 2.73 -5.37 -13.45
CA ILE A 158 3.07 -6.74 -13.81
C ILE A 158 4.55 -6.84 -14.16
N ALA A 159 5.09 -5.90 -14.94
CA ALA A 159 6.51 -5.84 -15.25
C ALA A 159 7.38 -5.65 -14.00
N ALA A 160 6.89 -4.87 -13.02
CA ALA A 160 7.53 -4.71 -11.72
C ALA A 160 7.39 -5.95 -10.80
N GLY A 161 6.58 -6.95 -11.19
CA GLY A 161 6.35 -8.17 -10.42
C GLY A 161 5.51 -7.99 -9.16
N LYS A 162 4.77 -6.87 -9.05
CA LYS A 162 3.93 -6.56 -7.88
C LYS A 162 2.52 -7.14 -7.96
N LEU A 163 2.01 -7.31 -9.18
CA LEU A 163 0.72 -7.94 -9.44
C LEU A 163 0.95 -9.27 -10.17
N HIS A 164 0.41 -10.36 -9.63
CA HIS A 164 0.54 -11.70 -10.19
C HIS A 164 -0.58 -12.00 -11.19
N CYS A 165 -0.63 -11.20 -12.25
CA CYS A 165 -1.69 -11.25 -13.25
C CYS A 165 -1.09 -11.31 -14.65
N LYS A 166 -1.81 -11.92 -15.59
CA LYS A 166 -1.48 -11.94 -17.01
C LYS A 166 -2.57 -11.21 -17.78
N ILE A 167 -2.16 -10.32 -18.68
CA ILE A 167 -3.07 -9.57 -19.56
C ILE A 167 -3.14 -10.32 -20.90
N GLY A 168 -4.33 -10.79 -21.27
CA GLY A 168 -4.63 -11.32 -22.59
C GLY A 168 -5.26 -10.26 -23.47
N LYS A 169 -4.45 -9.44 -24.15
CA LYS A 169 -4.94 -8.29 -24.95
C LYS A 169 -5.87 -8.69 -26.10
N VAL A 170 -5.66 -9.84 -26.72
CA VAL A 170 -6.50 -10.34 -27.83
C VAL A 170 -7.92 -10.71 -27.37
N ALA A 171 -8.04 -11.28 -26.16
CA ALA A 171 -9.31 -11.67 -25.59
C ALA A 171 -9.93 -10.58 -24.69
N GLY A 172 -9.18 -9.53 -24.35
CA GLY A 172 -9.60 -8.52 -23.39
C GLY A 172 -9.76 -9.05 -21.96
N VAL A 173 -9.06 -10.15 -21.62
CA VAL A 173 -9.21 -10.84 -20.32
C VAL A 173 -7.95 -10.69 -19.47
N LEU A 174 -8.15 -10.41 -18.19
CA LEU A 174 -7.15 -10.47 -17.14
C LEU A 174 -7.27 -11.83 -16.44
N GLU A 175 -6.19 -12.60 -16.45
CA GLU A 175 -6.12 -13.88 -15.75
C GLU A 175 -5.21 -13.77 -14.53
N THR A 176 -5.68 -14.27 -13.39
CA THR A 176 -4.89 -14.30 -12.17
C THR A 176 -4.09 -15.58 -12.09
N ASN A 177 -2.79 -15.43 -11.86
CA ASN A 177 -1.94 -16.55 -11.56
C ASN A 177 -1.66 -16.52 -10.07
N ARG A 178 -2.25 -17.45 -9.31
CA ARG A 178 -1.95 -17.60 -7.88
C ARG A 178 -0.61 -18.31 -7.75
N PRO A 179 0.48 -17.62 -7.35
CA PRO A 179 1.74 -18.31 -7.16
C PRO A 179 1.62 -19.24 -5.96
N ASP A 180 1.96 -20.51 -6.13
CA ASP A 180 2.01 -21.45 -5.02
C ASP A 180 2.97 -20.95 -3.94
N ALA A 181 2.54 -21.02 -2.67
CA ALA A 181 3.33 -20.56 -1.53
C ALA A 181 4.75 -21.18 -1.50
N LYS A 182 4.87 -22.44 -1.92
CA LYS A 182 6.17 -23.14 -2.02
C LYS A 182 7.08 -22.54 -3.10
N ASN A 183 6.53 -22.18 -4.26
CA ASN A 183 7.30 -21.59 -5.36
C ASN A 183 7.74 -20.16 -5.02
N ALA A 184 6.88 -19.40 -4.34
CA ALA A 184 7.23 -18.09 -3.80
C ALA A 184 8.37 -18.19 -2.76
N LEU A 185 8.26 -19.13 -1.81
CA LEU A 185 9.30 -19.38 -0.79
C LEU A 185 10.63 -19.78 -1.45
N TYR A 186 10.59 -20.72 -2.40
CA TYR A 186 11.76 -21.19 -3.13
C TYR A 186 12.51 -20.03 -3.83
N LYS A 187 11.77 -19.19 -4.57
CA LYS A 187 12.35 -18.01 -5.24
C LYS A 187 12.93 -16.99 -4.26
N ALA A 188 12.29 -16.81 -3.11
CA ALA A 188 12.78 -15.91 -2.06
C ALA A 188 14.09 -16.42 -1.44
N THR A 189 14.16 -17.72 -1.14
CA THR A 189 15.35 -18.36 -0.59
C THR A 189 16.55 -18.27 -1.53
N ILE A 190 16.35 -18.52 -2.83
CA ILE A 190 17.42 -18.38 -3.83
C ILE A 190 17.94 -16.94 -3.88
N LYS A 191 17.04 -15.96 -3.95
CA LYS A 191 17.45 -14.54 -3.98
C LYS A 191 18.25 -14.13 -2.74
N GLN A 192 17.84 -14.58 -1.55
CA GLN A 192 18.57 -14.30 -0.32
C GLN A 192 19.91 -15.04 -0.29
N GLY A 193 19.95 -16.28 -0.79
CA GLY A 193 21.17 -17.06 -0.96
C GLY A 193 22.19 -16.38 -1.87
N ASP A 194 21.77 -15.91 -3.04
CA ASP A 194 22.63 -15.18 -3.98
C ASP A 194 23.18 -13.89 -3.38
N PHE A 195 22.35 -13.16 -2.63
CA PHE A 195 22.79 -11.94 -1.96
C PHE A 195 23.85 -12.23 -0.88
N LEU A 196 23.65 -13.30 -0.11
CA LEU A 196 24.61 -13.75 0.90
C LEU A 196 25.93 -14.22 0.25
N LEU A 197 25.86 -15.04 -0.80
CA LEU A 197 27.03 -15.50 -1.54
C LEU A 197 27.84 -14.33 -2.10
N ASN A 198 27.18 -13.35 -2.71
CA ASN A 198 27.84 -12.15 -3.23
C ASN A 198 28.53 -11.33 -2.12
N ARG A 199 27.95 -11.25 -0.92
CA ARG A 199 28.58 -10.59 0.22
C ARG A 199 29.79 -11.37 0.73
N ILE A 200 29.66 -12.68 0.85
CA ILE A 200 30.75 -13.57 1.30
C ILE A 200 31.91 -13.50 0.32
N GLN A 201 31.66 -13.59 -0.99
CA GLN A 201 32.71 -13.46 -2.02
C GLN A 201 33.44 -12.12 -1.97
N LYS A 202 32.72 -11.02 -1.73
CA LYS A 202 33.34 -9.69 -1.55
C LYS A 202 34.20 -9.63 -0.29
N LEU A 203 33.76 -10.23 0.81
CA LEU A 203 34.51 -10.28 2.06
C LEU A 203 35.79 -11.12 1.92
N PHE A 204 35.71 -12.31 1.32
CA PHE A 204 36.88 -13.16 1.07
C PHE A 204 37.96 -12.43 0.25
N ARG A 205 37.57 -11.73 -0.83
CA ARG A 205 38.50 -10.95 -1.65
C ARG A 205 39.21 -9.81 -0.91
N VAL A 206 38.63 -9.30 0.17
CA VAL A 206 39.22 -8.22 0.99
C VAL A 206 40.11 -8.80 2.10
N ILE A 207 39.88 -10.05 2.50
CA ILE A 207 40.64 -10.72 3.57
C ILE A 207 41.88 -11.43 3.00
N ASP A 208 41.82 -11.94 1.77
CA ASP A 208 42.96 -12.58 1.08
C ASP A 208 43.96 -11.59 0.48
N LEU A 209 43.76 -10.28 0.69
CA LEU A 209 44.58 -9.15 0.19
C LEU A 209 45.32 -8.50 1.36
#